data_AF-A0A7S2G560-F1
#
_entry.id   AF-A0A7S2G560-F1
#
_cell.length_a   1.000
_cell.length_b   1.000
_cell.length_c   1.000
_cell.angle_alpha   90.00
_cell.angle_beta   90.00
_cell.angle_gamma   90.00
#
_symmetry.space_group_name_H-M   'P 1'
#
loop_
_entity.id
_entity.type
_entity.pdbx_description
1 polymer ?
#
loop_
_entity_poly.entity_id
_entity_poly.type
_entity_poly.pdbx_seq_one_letter_code
_entity_poly.pdbx_strand_id
1 'polypeptide(L)'
;GGIVPSLERGDPQWLVDSGQKMARAVGSLPFVDDKDGQAFKPGVQLGPLPYAPLLTALVAPFAFGFLVGPSRVNFRSDGQPGGLVVDKCKFLQESNCKGMCLNSCKLPAQQLFSELGLPLRVLPNFETQECQWSFGEAAPPPEDDPTWPQGCIAGCTSRAAMKELSAGVAASGGAKS
;
A
#
# COMPACT_ATOMS: atom_id res chain seq x y z
N GLY A 1 0.05 -27.98 0.16
CA GLY A 1 0.44 -28.53 -1.16
C GLY A 1 0.63 -27.38 -2.11
N GLY A 2 1.86 -27.14 -2.56
CA GLY A 2 2.16 -26.06 -3.52
C GLY A 2 2.31 -26.55 -4.96
N ILE A 3 2.17 -25.67 -5.94
CA ILE A 3 2.32 -25.98 -7.38
C ILE A 3 3.78 -26.27 -7.74
N VAL A 4 4.75 -25.77 -6.96
CA VAL A 4 6.19 -26.05 -7.17
C VAL A 4 6.53 -27.52 -6.84
N PRO A 5 7.18 -28.25 -7.77
CA PRO A 5 7.71 -29.60 -7.53
C PRO A 5 8.72 -29.63 -6.38
N SER A 6 8.66 -30.66 -5.53
CA SER A 6 9.57 -30.82 -4.38
C SER A 6 10.01 -32.27 -4.19
N LEU A 7 11.30 -32.47 -3.88
CA LEU A 7 11.83 -33.79 -3.51
C LEU A 7 11.15 -34.35 -2.25
N GLU A 8 10.76 -33.48 -1.31
CA GLU A 8 10.06 -33.89 -0.09
C GLU A 8 8.67 -34.48 -0.36
N ARG A 9 8.10 -34.23 -1.54
CA ARG A 9 6.82 -34.79 -1.98
C ARG A 9 6.97 -36.12 -2.73
N GLY A 10 8.20 -36.57 -2.98
CA GLY A 10 8.48 -37.73 -3.82
C GLY A 10 8.41 -37.43 -5.32
N ASP A 11 8.44 -36.16 -5.73
CA ASP A 11 8.53 -35.78 -7.14
C ASP A 11 9.89 -36.22 -7.72
N PRO A 12 9.95 -36.73 -8.96
CA PRO A 12 11.20 -37.20 -9.54
C PRO A 12 12.20 -36.05 -9.74
N GLN A 13 13.48 -36.32 -9.55
CA GLN A 13 14.53 -35.30 -9.50
C GLN A 13 14.64 -34.45 -10.77
N TRP A 14 14.41 -35.02 -11.95
CA TRP A 14 14.38 -34.29 -13.22
C TRP A 14 13.28 -33.22 -13.27
N LEU A 15 12.14 -33.46 -12.61
CA LEU A 15 11.01 -32.55 -12.56
C LEU A 15 11.30 -31.40 -11.59
N VAL A 16 11.95 -31.70 -10.46
CA VAL A 16 12.39 -30.68 -9.50
C VAL A 16 13.44 -29.77 -10.11
N ASP A 17 14.45 -30.34 -10.78
CA ASP A 17 15.52 -29.58 -11.45
C ASP A 17 14.96 -28.70 -12.58
N SER A 18 14.00 -29.23 -13.35
CA SER A 18 13.32 -28.47 -14.42
C SER A 18 12.45 -27.37 -13.84
N GLY A 19 11.70 -27.66 -12.76
CA GLY A 19 10.88 -26.69 -12.04
C GLY A 19 11.70 -25.55 -11.45
N GLN A 20 12.86 -25.86 -10.85
CA GLN A 20 13.78 -24.87 -10.31
C GLN A 20 14.43 -24.01 -11.39
N LYS A 21 14.80 -24.60 -12.55
CA LYS A 21 15.31 -23.84 -13.70
C LYS A 21 14.25 -22.88 -14.25
N MET A 22 13.01 -23.35 -14.40
CA MET A 22 11.89 -22.52 -14.84
C MET A 22 11.59 -21.41 -13.83
N ALA A 23 11.57 -21.73 -12.54
CA ALA A 23 11.39 -20.77 -11.46
C ALA A 23 12.43 -19.64 -11.49
N ARG A 24 13.73 -19.98 -11.66
CA ARG A 24 14.80 -18.97 -11.79
C ARG A 24 14.66 -18.14 -13.05
N ALA A 25 14.29 -18.77 -14.17
CA ALA A 25 14.05 -18.06 -15.42
C ALA A 25 12.87 -17.08 -15.29
N VAL A 26 11.77 -17.50 -14.67
CA VAL A 26 10.59 -16.66 -14.45
C VAL A 26 10.86 -15.58 -13.39
N GLY A 27 11.58 -15.89 -12.31
CA GLY A 27 12.01 -14.92 -11.29
C GLY A 27 12.94 -13.83 -11.83
N SER A 28 13.69 -14.12 -12.90
CA SER A 28 14.53 -13.13 -13.59
C SER A 28 13.76 -12.18 -14.51
N LEU A 29 12.46 -12.40 -14.72
CA LEU A 29 11.65 -11.55 -15.60
C LEU A 29 11.35 -10.21 -14.91
N PRO A 30 11.44 -9.09 -15.64
CA PRO A 30 11.31 -7.74 -15.07
C PRO A 30 9.90 -7.40 -14.55
N PHE A 31 8.94 -8.31 -14.72
CA PHE A 31 7.54 -8.17 -14.30
C PHE A 31 7.15 -9.11 -13.16
N VAL A 32 8.11 -9.88 -12.65
CA VAL A 32 7.94 -10.80 -11.53
C VAL A 32 8.64 -10.22 -10.30
N ASP A 33 7.89 -10.06 -9.22
CA ASP A 33 8.46 -9.64 -7.93
C ASP A 33 8.97 -10.90 -7.19
N ASP A 34 10.24 -11.25 -7.41
CA ASP A 34 10.95 -12.34 -6.72
C ASP A 34 12.06 -11.81 -5.81
N LYS A 35 11.78 -10.73 -5.07
CA LYS A 35 12.78 -10.05 -4.22
C LYS A 35 13.41 -10.94 -3.17
N ASP A 36 12.67 -11.91 -2.66
CA ASP A 36 13.16 -12.77 -1.59
C ASP A 36 13.67 -14.14 -2.09
N GLY A 37 13.61 -14.41 -3.40
CA GLY A 37 13.82 -15.76 -3.94
C GLY A 37 12.81 -16.78 -3.41
N GLN A 38 11.67 -16.29 -2.92
CA GLN A 38 10.62 -17.05 -2.23
C GLN A 38 9.41 -17.34 -3.10
N ALA A 39 9.27 -16.66 -4.25
CA ALA A 39 8.10 -16.83 -5.12
C ALA A 39 7.93 -18.28 -5.61
N PHE A 40 9.04 -19.03 -5.64
CA PHE A 40 9.09 -20.40 -6.13
C PHE A 40 9.76 -21.38 -5.15
N LYS A 41 9.61 -21.19 -3.83
CA LYS A 41 10.09 -22.19 -2.86
C LYS A 41 9.28 -23.49 -2.97
N PRO A 42 9.94 -24.67 -3.06
CA PRO A 42 9.25 -25.96 -3.00
C PRO A 42 8.42 -26.10 -1.71
N GLY A 43 7.16 -26.51 -1.83
CA GLY A 43 6.31 -26.86 -0.67
C GLY A 43 5.54 -25.71 0.01
N VAL A 44 5.93 -24.45 -0.18
CA VAL A 44 5.30 -23.26 0.43
C VAL A 44 4.75 -22.35 -0.65
N GLN A 45 3.61 -22.72 -1.23
CA GLN A 45 2.89 -21.87 -2.18
C GLN A 45 1.59 -21.36 -1.54
N LEU A 46 1.74 -20.65 -0.43
CA LEU A 46 0.64 -19.93 0.23
C LEU A 46 0.86 -18.42 0.15
N GLY A 47 1.60 -17.96 -0.88
CA GLY A 47 1.82 -16.55 -1.18
C GLY A 47 1.13 -16.14 -2.49
N PRO A 48 0.89 -14.84 -2.72
CA PRO A 48 0.39 -14.33 -3.99
C PRO A 48 1.26 -14.79 -5.15
N LEU A 49 0.67 -14.93 -6.32
CA LEU A 49 1.40 -15.22 -7.54
C LEU A 49 2.52 -14.16 -7.75
N PRO A 50 3.67 -14.53 -8.32
CA PRO A 50 4.83 -13.63 -8.51
C PRO A 50 4.53 -12.34 -9.27
N TYR A 51 3.47 -12.35 -10.09
CA TYR A 51 2.99 -11.23 -10.89
C TYR A 51 1.80 -10.50 -10.26
N ALA A 52 1.37 -10.90 -9.05
CA ALA A 52 0.22 -10.31 -8.37
C ALA A 52 0.38 -8.80 -8.14
N PRO A 53 1.52 -8.26 -7.68
CA PRO A 53 1.67 -6.81 -7.51
C PRO A 53 1.38 -6.02 -8.79
N LEU A 54 1.88 -6.50 -9.93
CA LEU A 54 1.67 -5.89 -11.23
C LEU A 54 0.21 -5.99 -11.68
N LEU A 55 -0.39 -7.19 -11.63
CA LEU A 55 -1.79 -7.36 -12.02
C LEU A 55 -2.73 -6.53 -11.14
N THR A 56 -2.48 -6.50 -9.83
CA THR A 56 -3.24 -5.68 -8.91
C THR A 56 -3.08 -4.20 -9.24
N ALA A 57 -1.88 -3.71 -9.54
CA ALA A 57 -1.69 -2.32 -9.96
C ALA A 57 -2.42 -1.97 -11.27
N LEU A 58 -2.56 -2.92 -12.19
CA LEU A 58 -3.31 -2.73 -13.44
C LEU A 58 -4.83 -2.75 -13.24
N VAL A 59 -5.32 -3.57 -12.32
CA VAL A 59 -6.76 -3.74 -12.05
C VAL A 59 -7.28 -2.72 -11.04
N ALA A 60 -6.45 -2.28 -10.11
CA ALA A 60 -6.81 -1.35 -9.03
C ALA A 60 -7.44 -0.03 -9.52
N PRO A 61 -6.99 0.61 -10.62
CA PRO A 61 -7.65 1.80 -11.17
C PRO A 61 -9.12 1.56 -11.53
N PHE A 62 -9.45 0.36 -12.04
CA PHE A 62 -10.80 0.00 -12.42
C PHE A 62 -11.66 -0.38 -11.21
N ALA A 63 -11.08 -1.08 -10.23
CA ALA A 63 -11.79 -1.51 -9.03
C ALA A 63 -11.97 -0.39 -7.99
N PHE A 64 -10.93 0.41 -7.75
CA PHE A 64 -10.86 1.42 -6.70
C PHE A 64 -10.86 2.86 -7.21
N GLY A 65 -10.88 3.09 -8.54
CA GLY A 65 -10.90 4.44 -9.12
C GLY A 65 -12.08 5.29 -8.66
N PHE A 66 -13.24 4.68 -8.41
CA PHE A 66 -14.41 5.39 -7.84
C PHE A 66 -14.18 5.87 -6.40
N LEU A 67 -13.39 5.13 -5.62
CA LEU A 67 -13.11 5.41 -4.20
C LEU A 67 -12.01 6.48 -4.05
N VAL A 68 -10.89 6.27 -4.74
CA VAL A 68 -9.66 7.07 -4.50
C VAL A 68 -9.49 8.18 -5.52
N GLY A 69 -10.00 8.01 -6.75
CA GLY A 69 -9.91 8.99 -7.83
C GLY A 69 -9.12 8.50 -9.05
N PRO A 70 -8.84 9.38 -10.03
CA PRO A 70 -8.07 9.03 -11.21
C PRO A 70 -6.66 8.58 -10.81
N SER A 71 -6.24 7.43 -11.34
CA SER A 71 -4.98 6.80 -11.00
C SER A 71 -4.26 6.29 -12.23
N ARG A 72 -2.93 6.31 -12.17
CA ARG A 72 -2.01 5.91 -13.22
C ARG A 72 -1.03 4.88 -12.68
N VAL A 73 -0.76 3.86 -13.48
CA VAL A 73 0.20 2.82 -13.13
C VAL A 73 1.60 3.45 -13.06
N ASN A 74 2.36 3.12 -12.02
CA ASN A 74 3.72 3.62 -11.81
C ASN A 74 4.63 2.48 -11.32
N PHE A 75 5.91 2.76 -11.19
CA PHE A 75 6.81 1.90 -10.43
C PHE A 75 6.58 2.05 -8.93
N ARG A 76 6.93 1.00 -8.20
CA ARG A 76 6.97 0.96 -6.74
C ARG A 76 8.07 1.87 -6.21
N SER A 77 8.05 2.16 -4.92
CA SER A 77 9.14 2.86 -4.20
C SER A 77 10.52 2.27 -4.49
N ASP A 78 10.56 0.95 -4.67
CA ASP A 78 11.78 0.19 -4.87
C ASP A 78 12.16 -0.01 -6.36
N GLY A 79 11.46 0.65 -7.29
CA GLY A 79 11.72 0.54 -8.73
C GLY A 79 11.17 -0.71 -9.43
N GLN A 80 10.51 -1.63 -8.69
CA GLN A 80 9.82 -2.78 -9.26
C GLN A 80 8.44 -2.40 -9.82
N PRO A 81 7.89 -3.15 -10.79
CA PRO A 81 6.52 -2.95 -11.25
C PRO A 81 5.51 -3.36 -10.18
N GLY A 82 4.30 -2.80 -10.24
CA GLY A 82 3.29 -2.96 -9.18
C GLY A 82 3.09 -1.71 -8.31
N GLY A 83 3.47 -0.54 -8.82
CA GLY A 83 3.10 0.74 -8.23
C GLY A 83 1.87 1.35 -8.91
N LEU A 84 1.18 2.20 -8.17
CA LEU A 84 0.06 2.99 -8.67
C LEU A 84 0.14 4.39 -8.05
N VAL A 85 0.05 5.44 -8.86
CA VAL A 85 -0.08 6.82 -8.38
C VAL A 85 -1.51 7.28 -8.59
N VAL A 86 -2.14 7.77 -7.52
CA VAL A 86 -3.40 8.49 -7.61
C VAL A 86 -3.07 9.98 -7.72
N ASP A 87 -3.41 10.60 -8.84
CA ASP A 87 -3.05 12.00 -9.10
C ASP A 87 -3.86 12.98 -8.25
N LYS A 88 -5.12 12.64 -7.97
CA LYS A 88 -6.01 13.45 -7.12
C LYS A 88 -6.76 12.56 -6.16
N CYS A 89 -6.22 12.39 -4.95
CA CYS A 89 -6.83 11.57 -3.92
C CYS A 89 -8.09 12.24 -3.36
N LYS A 90 -9.27 11.64 -3.61
CA LYS A 90 -10.56 12.15 -3.14
C LYS A 90 -10.61 12.31 -1.62
N PHE A 91 -10.02 11.38 -0.87
CA PHE A 91 -9.95 11.49 0.59
C PHE A 91 -9.18 12.73 1.05
N LEU A 92 -8.08 13.08 0.40
CA LEU A 92 -7.27 14.22 0.79
C LEU A 92 -7.88 15.56 0.33
N GLN A 93 -8.54 15.57 -0.83
CA GLN A 93 -9.25 16.72 -1.38
C GLN A 93 -10.46 17.10 -0.54
N GLU A 94 -11.32 16.13 -0.22
CA GLU A 94 -12.59 16.38 0.46
C GLU A 94 -12.40 16.62 1.97
N SER A 95 -11.56 15.82 2.62
CA SER A 95 -11.42 15.92 4.08
C SER A 95 -10.46 17.01 4.54
N ASN A 96 -9.50 17.39 3.68
CA ASN A 96 -8.39 18.29 4.01
C ASN A 96 -7.83 18.02 5.42
N CYS A 97 -7.64 16.74 5.75
CA CYS A 97 -7.24 16.28 7.07
C CYS A 97 -6.36 15.03 6.97
N LYS A 98 -5.12 15.13 7.50
CA LYS A 98 -4.18 13.99 7.51
C LYS A 98 -4.72 12.80 8.30
N GLY A 99 -5.45 13.06 9.40
CA GLY A 99 -6.02 12.01 10.25
C GLY A 99 -7.11 11.19 9.56
N MET A 100 -7.92 11.82 8.70
CA MET A 100 -8.94 11.12 7.92
C MET A 100 -8.30 10.25 6.83
N CYS A 101 -7.28 10.78 6.15
CA CYS A 101 -6.50 9.99 5.18
C CYS A 101 -5.89 8.74 5.84
N LEU A 102 -5.29 8.89 7.03
CA LEU A 102 -4.65 7.78 7.72
C LEU A 102 -5.66 6.72 8.18
N ASN A 103 -6.72 7.12 8.88
CA ASN A 103 -7.63 6.17 9.51
C ASN A 103 -8.68 5.59 8.56
N SER A 104 -9.07 6.32 7.51
CA SER A 104 -10.14 5.88 6.60
C SER A 104 -9.66 5.30 5.29
N CYS A 105 -8.47 5.70 4.83
CA CYS A 105 -7.92 5.21 3.56
C CYS A 105 -6.68 4.34 3.79
N LYS A 106 -5.65 4.87 4.46
CA LYS A 106 -4.34 4.21 4.56
C LYS A 106 -4.37 2.91 5.37
N LEU A 107 -4.74 2.98 6.66
CA LEU A 107 -4.72 1.81 7.53
C LEU A 107 -5.68 0.70 7.03
N PRO A 108 -6.93 1.01 6.64
CA PRO A 108 -7.83 -0.02 6.14
C PRO A 108 -7.34 -0.67 4.84
N ALA A 109 -6.75 0.10 3.92
CA ALA A 109 -6.19 -0.45 2.69
C ALA A 109 -5.01 -1.40 2.99
N GLN A 110 -4.07 -0.96 3.83
CA GLN A 110 -2.91 -1.80 4.19
C GLN A 110 -3.34 -3.11 4.85
N GLN A 111 -4.33 -3.06 5.74
CA GLN A 111 -4.87 -4.24 6.41
C GLN A 111 -5.58 -5.18 5.43
N LEU A 112 -6.46 -4.66 4.56
CA LEU A 112 -7.15 -5.47 3.55
C LEU A 112 -6.16 -6.23 2.67
N PHE A 113 -5.15 -5.54 2.14
CA PHE A 113 -4.18 -6.14 1.26
C PHE A 113 -3.25 -7.12 1.98
N SER A 114 -2.91 -6.84 3.25
CA SER A 114 -2.21 -7.80 4.11
C SER A 114 -3.01 -9.08 4.36
N GLU A 115 -4.33 -8.99 4.57
CA GLU A 115 -5.21 -10.16 4.74
C GLU A 115 -5.37 -10.96 3.44
N LEU A 116 -5.32 -10.29 2.29
CA LEU A 116 -5.27 -10.92 0.96
C LEU A 116 -3.90 -11.55 0.64
N GLY A 117 -2.93 -11.43 1.55
CA GLY A 117 -1.57 -11.96 1.40
C GLY A 117 -0.65 -11.12 0.52
N LEU A 118 -1.11 -9.97 0.01
CA LEU A 118 -0.33 -9.06 -0.83
C LEU A 118 -0.02 -7.78 -0.05
N PRO A 119 1.14 -7.66 0.63
CA PRO A 119 1.42 -6.48 1.43
C PRO A 119 1.36 -5.20 0.60
N LEU A 120 0.81 -4.13 1.15
CA LEU A 120 0.67 -2.84 0.48
C LEU A 120 1.31 -1.75 1.33
N ARG A 121 2.10 -0.88 0.68
CA ARG A 121 2.55 0.39 1.24
C ARG A 121 1.85 1.54 0.53
N VAL A 122 1.42 2.53 1.31
CA VAL A 122 0.72 3.72 0.82
C VAL A 122 1.45 4.95 1.34
N LEU A 123 1.88 5.82 0.42
CA LEU A 123 2.66 7.02 0.69
C LEU A 123 1.93 8.26 0.14
N PRO A 124 1.17 8.97 0.98
CA PRO A 124 0.49 10.20 0.56
C PRO A 124 1.47 11.39 0.47
N ASN A 125 1.29 12.23 -0.55
CA ASN A 125 1.91 13.55 -0.64
C ASN A 125 0.89 14.62 -0.27
N PHE A 126 1.12 15.31 0.85
CA PHE A 126 0.19 16.32 1.38
C PHE A 126 0.26 17.67 0.65
N GLU A 127 1.31 17.93 -0.12
CA GLU A 127 1.47 19.18 -0.87
C GLU A 127 0.80 19.09 -2.25
N THR A 128 1.03 17.99 -2.97
CA THR A 128 0.45 17.77 -4.31
C THR A 128 -0.90 17.06 -4.28
N GLN A 129 -1.29 16.52 -3.12
CA GLN A 129 -2.51 15.71 -2.93
C GLN A 129 -2.54 14.40 -3.73
N GLU A 130 -1.36 13.95 -4.16
CA GLU A 130 -1.13 12.67 -4.81
C GLU A 130 -0.95 11.56 -3.78
N CYS A 131 -1.20 10.31 -4.16
CA CYS A 131 -1.01 9.16 -3.28
C CYS A 131 -0.34 8.02 -4.04
N GLN A 132 0.87 7.63 -3.61
CA GLN A 132 1.60 6.50 -4.19
C GLN A 132 1.25 5.22 -3.43
N TRP A 133 0.82 4.21 -4.19
CA TRP A 133 0.52 2.86 -3.72
C TRP A 133 1.60 1.93 -4.28
N SER A 134 2.08 1.03 -3.42
CA SER A 134 3.19 0.14 -3.67
C SER A 134 2.75 -1.28 -3.26
N PHE A 135 2.21 -2.05 -4.21
CA PHE A 135 1.79 -3.42 -3.96
C PHE A 135 3.02 -4.34 -3.88
N GLY A 136 2.99 -5.33 -2.98
CA GLY A 136 4.15 -6.18 -2.69
C GLY A 136 5.19 -5.55 -1.74
N GLU A 137 4.92 -4.38 -1.16
CA GLU A 137 5.78 -3.76 -0.15
C GLU A 137 5.12 -3.80 1.22
N ALA A 138 5.82 -4.34 2.22
CA ALA A 138 5.35 -4.28 3.59
C ALA A 138 5.26 -2.82 4.05
N ALA A 139 4.14 -2.46 4.65
CA ALA A 139 4.03 -1.18 5.33
C ALA A 139 5.02 -1.17 6.53
N PRO A 140 5.83 -0.12 6.69
CA PRO A 140 6.65 0.03 7.88
C PRO A 140 5.77 0.27 9.10
N PRO A 141 6.30 0.02 10.31
CA PRO A 141 5.61 0.35 11.54
C PRO A 141 5.32 1.86 11.62
N PRO A 142 4.26 2.27 12.36
CA PRO A 142 3.86 3.66 12.56
C PRO A 142 4.98 4.63 12.97
N GLU A 143 5.95 4.12 13.74
CA GLU A 143 7.06 4.87 14.31
C GLU A 143 8.08 5.30 13.24
N ASP A 144 8.27 4.48 12.21
CA ASP A 144 9.21 4.69 11.12
C ASP A 144 8.55 5.29 9.87
N ASP A 145 7.23 5.54 9.93
CA ASP A 145 6.48 6.04 8.78
C ASP A 145 6.54 7.58 8.69
N PRO A 146 7.25 8.16 7.70
CA PRO A 146 7.37 9.61 7.55
C PRO A 146 6.04 10.29 7.21
N THR A 147 5.02 9.52 6.82
CA THR A 147 3.68 10.01 6.51
C THR A 147 2.73 9.85 7.69
N TRP A 148 3.22 9.37 8.85
CA TRP A 148 2.48 9.43 10.10
C TRP A 148 2.20 10.89 10.48
N PRO A 149 0.93 11.25 10.77
CA PRO A 149 0.52 12.64 10.85
C PRO A 149 1.07 13.30 12.11
N GLN A 150 2.09 14.14 11.94
CA GLN A 150 2.36 15.25 12.84
C GLN A 150 1.65 16.50 12.30
N GLY A 151 0.68 17.02 13.07
CA GLY A 151 -0.06 18.23 12.76
C GLY A 151 -1.14 18.13 11.67
N CYS A 152 -1.75 19.27 11.34
CA CYS A 152 -2.79 19.39 10.31
C CYS A 152 -2.20 19.82 8.96
N ILE A 153 -2.89 19.51 7.87
CA ILE A 153 -2.61 20.05 6.52
C ILE A 153 -3.03 21.53 6.43
N ALA A 154 -2.41 22.28 5.52
CA ALA A 154 -2.77 23.67 5.25
C ALA A 154 -4.19 23.74 4.64
N GLY A 155 -5.11 24.46 5.30
CA GLY A 155 -6.53 24.51 4.91
C GLY A 155 -7.45 23.56 5.69
N CYS A 156 -6.96 22.94 6.76
CA CYS A 156 -7.77 22.06 7.61
C CYS A 156 -8.91 22.81 8.32
N THR A 157 -10.15 22.50 7.96
CA THR A 157 -11.37 23.11 8.51
C THR A 157 -11.57 22.80 9.99
N SER A 158 -11.19 21.60 10.44
CA SER A 158 -11.27 21.23 11.85
C SER A 158 -10.30 22.03 12.72
N ARG A 159 -9.12 22.39 12.20
CA ARG A 159 -8.20 23.29 12.91
C ARG A 159 -8.77 24.70 13.02
N ALA A 160 -9.44 25.21 11.98
CA ALA A 160 -10.12 26.49 12.03
C ALA A 160 -11.27 26.47 13.05
N ALA A 161 -12.13 25.45 13.02
CA ALA A 161 -13.21 25.29 13.98
C ALA A 161 -12.72 25.17 15.43
N MET A 162 -11.64 24.40 15.68
CA MET A 162 -11.03 24.30 17.00
C MET A 162 -10.42 25.62 17.47
N LYS A 163 -9.85 26.43 16.55
CA LYS A 163 -9.36 27.77 16.87
C LYS A 163 -10.51 28.69 17.32
N GLU A 164 -11.63 28.69 16.61
CA GLU A 164 -12.82 29.47 16.98
C GLU A 164 -13.42 29.02 18.33
N LEU A 165 -13.52 27.71 18.57
CA LEU A 165 -13.98 27.16 19.85
C LEU A 165 -13.03 27.51 21.00
N SER A 166 -11.71 27.43 20.77
CA SER A 166 -10.72 27.82 21.77
C SER A 166 -10.75 29.32 22.08
N ALA A 167 -11.03 30.15 21.08
CA ALA A 167 -11.20 31.59 21.26
C ALA A 167 -12.50 31.91 22.04
N GLY A 168 -13.59 31.18 21.76
CA GLY A 168 -14.85 31.29 22.51
C GLY A 168 -14.72 30.83 23.97
N VAL A 169 -13.95 29.78 24.24
CA VAL A 169 -13.60 29.34 25.60
C VAL A 169 -12.70 30.35 26.31
N ALA A 170 -11.71 30.92 25.63
CA ALA A 170 -10.86 31.96 26.22
C ALA A 170 -11.64 33.25 26.54
N ALA A 171 -12.61 33.62 25.71
CA ALA A 171 -13.48 34.77 25.94
C ALA A 171 -14.52 34.54 27.07
N SER A 172 -14.99 33.30 27.26
CA SER A 172 -15.97 32.96 28.32
C SER A 172 -15.33 32.63 29.68
N GLY A 173 -14.02 32.29 29.72
CA GLY A 173 -13.27 32.06 30.96
C GLY A 173 -12.88 33.32 31.75
N GLY A 174 -13.12 34.52 31.23
CA GLY A 174 -12.79 35.80 31.88
C GLY A 174 -13.85 36.36 32.83
N ALA A 175 -14.99 35.69 33.00
CA ALA A 175 -16.11 36.17 33.81
C ALA A 175 -16.39 35.27 35.01
N LYS A 176 -15.42 35.12 35.91
CA LYS A 176 -15.66 34.75 37.33
C LYS A 176 -14.58 35.40 38.19
N SER A 177 -14.90 36.58 38.72
CA SER A 177 -14.35 37.10 39.98
C SER A 177 -15.48 37.70 40.80
#